data_AF-A0A453K4I9-F1
#
_entry.id   AF-A0A453K4I9-F1
#
_cell.length_a   1.000
_cell.length_b   1.000
_cell.length_c   1.000
_cell.angle_alpha   90.00
_cell.angle_beta   90.00
_cell.angle_gamma   90.00
#
_symmetry.space_group_name_H-M   'P 1'
#
loop_
_entity.id
_entity.type
_entity.pdbx_description
1 polymer ?
#
loop_
_entity_poly.entity_id
_entity_poly.type
_entity_poly.pdbx_seq_one_letter_code
_entity_poly.pdbx_strand_id
1 'polypeptide(L)'
;INDRYEFPLQLDLDKDDGKYLTPDADRSIRNLYTLHSVLVHSGGVHGGHYYAFIRPTLSDQWYKFDDERVTKEDTKKALEEQYGGEEELPQVNPGFNNTPFKFTKYSNAYMLVYIRESDKEKIMCNVDEKDIAEHLRIRLKKEQEEKEHKKKEKAEAHLYTIIKVARDEDLKEQIGKNIYFDLVDHEKVRNFRIQKQLPFNSFK
;
A
#
# COMPACT_ATOMS: atom_id res chain seq x y z
N ILE A 1 23.09 2.85 -5.38
CA ILE A 1 24.09 3.41 -4.43
C ILE A 1 23.62 2.97 -3.06
N ASN A 2 24.44 2.21 -2.33
CA ASN A 2 24.10 1.68 -1.01
C ASN A 2 25.12 2.17 0.04
N ASP A 3 25.82 3.27 -0.28
CA ASP A 3 26.83 3.85 0.60
C ASP A 3 26.15 4.40 1.85
N ARG A 4 26.90 4.43 2.94
CA ARG A 4 26.39 4.92 4.21
C ARG A 4 26.15 6.43 4.14
N TYR A 5 24.91 6.86 4.36
CA TYR A 5 24.53 8.25 4.46
C TYR A 5 23.66 8.48 5.70
N GLU A 6 24.17 9.29 6.62
CA GLU A 6 23.46 9.62 7.85
C GLU A 6 22.49 10.78 7.63
N PHE A 7 21.37 10.75 8.35
CA PHE A 7 20.43 11.86 8.41
C PHE A 7 19.94 12.06 9.85
N PRO A 8 19.87 13.32 10.33
CA PRO A 8 19.58 13.58 11.73
C PRO A 8 18.08 13.56 12.03
N LEU A 9 17.72 13.32 13.29
CA LEU A 9 16.35 13.49 13.75
C LEU A 9 15.88 14.95 13.65
N GLN A 10 16.79 15.88 13.93
CA GLN A 10 16.60 17.32 13.84
C GLN A 10 17.57 17.93 12.83
N LEU A 11 17.03 18.65 11.85
CA LEU A 11 17.78 19.33 10.81
C LEU A 11 17.66 20.84 11.03
N ASP A 12 18.75 21.46 11.47
CA ASP A 12 18.86 22.90 11.64
C ASP A 12 19.53 23.53 10.43
N LEU A 13 18.75 24.19 9.57
CA LEU A 13 19.26 24.85 8.37
C LEU A 13 19.76 26.27 8.63
N ASP A 14 19.49 26.84 9.81
CA ASP A 14 20.06 28.13 10.22
C ASP A 14 21.49 27.98 10.76
N LYS A 15 21.97 26.75 10.91
CA LYS A 15 23.33 26.45 11.37
C LYS A 15 24.38 27.14 10.49
N ASP A 16 25.50 27.51 11.12
CA ASP A 16 26.64 28.17 10.46
C ASP A 16 26.21 29.49 9.76
N ASP A 17 25.46 30.32 10.48
CA ASP A 17 24.93 31.62 10.01
C ASP A 17 24.01 31.51 8.77
N GLY A 18 23.22 30.44 8.70
CA GLY A 18 22.28 30.22 7.60
C GLY A 18 22.98 30.00 6.27
N LYS A 19 24.13 29.29 6.24
CA LYS A 19 24.92 29.05 5.02
C LYS A 19 24.15 28.42 3.86
N TYR A 20 23.00 27.80 4.15
CA TYR A 20 22.13 27.16 3.17
C TYR A 20 20.97 28.05 2.71
N LEU A 21 20.83 29.23 3.30
CA LEU A 21 19.77 30.20 3.00
C LEU A 21 20.29 31.28 2.05
N THR A 22 19.39 31.90 1.31
CA THR A 22 19.75 33.09 0.53
C THR A 22 20.02 34.27 1.48
N PRO A 23 20.87 35.25 1.09
CA PRO A 23 21.20 36.39 1.94
C PRO A 23 20.00 37.24 2.37
N ASP A 24 18.94 37.25 1.56
CA ASP A 24 17.67 37.95 1.75
C ASP A 24 16.59 37.08 2.40
N ALA A 25 16.91 35.84 2.79
CA ALA A 25 15.95 34.95 3.45
C ALA A 25 15.47 35.57 4.76
N ASP A 26 14.15 35.49 5.00
CA ASP A 26 13.56 35.91 6.26
C ASP A 26 14.07 35.02 7.41
N ARG A 27 14.77 35.64 8.36
CA ARG A 27 15.33 34.99 9.55
C ARG A 27 14.47 35.18 10.80
N SER A 28 13.26 35.75 10.66
CA SER A 28 12.33 35.93 11.78
C SER A 28 11.82 34.61 12.35
N ILE A 29 11.76 33.56 11.53
CA ILE A 29 11.32 32.22 11.91
C ILE A 29 12.48 31.24 11.70
N ARG A 30 12.78 30.45 12.73
CA ARG A 30 13.85 29.45 12.66
C ARG A 30 13.54 28.36 11.63
N ASN A 31 14.52 27.99 10.81
CA ASN A 31 14.48 26.87 9.87
C ASN A 31 14.94 25.57 10.55
N LEU A 32 14.31 25.25 11.68
CA LEU A 32 14.50 24.01 12.41
C LEU A 32 13.43 23.01 12.00
N TYR A 33 13.86 21.82 11.59
CA TYR A 33 12.99 20.77 11.10
C TYR A 33 13.17 19.48 11.89
N THR A 34 12.07 18.75 12.04
CA THR A 34 12.06 17.43 12.68
C THR A 34 11.63 16.37 11.69
N LEU A 35 12.37 15.25 11.68
CA LEU A 35 12.18 14.14 10.74
C LEU A 35 10.82 13.47 10.96
N HIS A 36 9.92 13.56 10.00
CA HIS A 36 8.59 12.97 10.07
C HIS A 36 8.55 11.55 9.50
N SER A 37 9.23 11.30 8.38
CA SER A 37 9.19 10.01 7.69
C SER A 37 10.51 9.65 7.02
N VAL A 38 10.78 8.35 6.99
CA VAL A 38 11.90 7.72 6.29
C VAL A 38 11.32 6.71 5.31
N LEU A 39 11.43 6.98 4.02
CA LEU A 39 10.98 6.07 2.96
C LEU A 39 12.15 5.21 2.53
N VAL A 40 11.93 3.91 2.54
CA VAL A 40 12.98 2.90 2.39
C VAL A 40 12.71 2.06 1.17
N HIS A 41 13.78 1.77 0.43
CA HIS A 41 13.77 0.81 -0.65
C HIS A 41 14.72 -0.33 -0.29
N SER A 42 14.20 -1.55 -0.33
CA SER A 42 14.96 -2.77 -0.12
C SER A 42 15.07 -3.54 -1.43
N GLY A 43 16.21 -3.45 -2.11
CA GLY A 43 16.44 -4.19 -3.36
C GLY A 43 17.47 -3.57 -4.28
N GLY A 44 17.44 -4.01 -5.54
CA GLY A 44 18.33 -3.56 -6.60
C GLY A 44 17.61 -2.72 -7.65
N VAL A 45 18.32 -2.37 -8.72
CA VAL A 45 17.79 -1.52 -9.81
C VAL A 45 16.63 -2.18 -10.57
N HIS A 46 16.56 -3.51 -10.57
CA HIS A 46 15.57 -4.28 -11.33
C HIS A 46 14.40 -4.80 -10.48
N GLY A 47 14.34 -4.40 -9.21
CA GLY A 47 13.27 -4.84 -8.32
C GLY A 47 13.65 -4.69 -6.86
N GLY A 48 12.65 -4.38 -6.06
CA GLY A 48 12.77 -4.24 -4.62
C GLY A 48 11.42 -4.01 -3.99
N HIS A 49 11.46 -3.80 -2.67
CA HIS A 49 10.29 -3.60 -1.83
C HIS A 49 10.32 -2.20 -1.21
N TYR A 50 9.18 -1.55 -1.15
CA TYR A 50 9.05 -0.20 -0.62
C TYR A 50 8.24 -0.23 0.66
N TYR A 51 8.76 0.44 1.68
CA TYR A 51 8.06 0.64 2.95
C TYR A 51 8.48 1.96 3.57
N ALA A 52 7.76 2.41 4.60
CA ALA A 52 8.04 3.67 5.25
C ALA A 52 8.06 3.54 6.77
N PHE A 53 8.98 4.24 7.42
CA PHE A 53 8.87 4.55 8.84
C PHE A 53 8.26 5.94 8.98
N ILE A 54 7.21 6.08 9.78
CA ILE A 54 6.49 7.34 9.96
C ILE A 54 6.24 7.58 11.46
N ARG A 55 6.29 8.86 11.86
CA ARG A 55 5.86 9.34 13.18
C ARG A 55 4.59 10.18 13.04
N PRO A 56 3.38 9.58 13.07
CA PRO A 56 2.12 10.27 12.75
C PRO A 56 1.80 11.45 13.67
N THR A 57 2.39 11.49 14.87
CA THR A 57 2.19 12.57 15.84
C THR A 57 3.48 13.33 16.14
N LEU A 58 4.58 13.06 15.41
CA LEU A 58 5.93 13.53 15.73
C LEU A 58 6.36 13.27 17.19
N SER A 59 5.76 12.28 17.86
CA SER A 59 6.22 11.75 19.14
C SER A 59 7.47 10.87 18.94
N ASP A 60 8.01 10.26 19.98
CA ASP A 60 9.19 9.39 19.83
C ASP A 60 8.86 7.99 19.26
N GLN A 61 7.57 7.65 19.13
CA GLN A 61 7.16 6.36 18.60
C GLN A 61 7.18 6.34 17.07
N TRP A 62 7.98 5.44 16.51
CA TRP A 62 8.00 5.12 15.09
C TRP A 62 7.05 3.98 14.76
N TYR A 63 6.48 4.03 13.56
CA TYR A 63 5.68 2.96 12.98
C TYR A 63 6.24 2.60 11.62
N LYS A 64 6.46 1.31 11.37
CA LYS A 64 6.78 0.79 10.04
C LYS A 64 5.46 0.45 9.33
N PHE A 65 5.24 1.11 8.20
CA PHE A 65 4.16 0.87 7.27
C PHE A 65 4.70 0.03 6.12
N ASP A 66 4.34 -1.26 6.12
CA ASP A 66 4.80 -2.30 5.20
C ASP A 66 3.55 -2.95 4.57
N ASP A 67 3.09 -2.36 3.47
CA ASP A 67 1.83 -2.69 2.79
C ASP A 67 0.63 -2.79 3.75
N GLU A 68 0.03 -3.97 3.91
CA GLU A 68 -1.10 -4.19 4.81
C GLU A 68 -0.73 -4.24 6.30
N ARG A 69 0.56 -4.18 6.64
CA ARG A 69 1.06 -4.36 8.01
C ARG A 69 1.62 -3.05 8.56
N VAL A 70 1.17 -2.71 9.76
CA VAL A 70 1.72 -1.59 10.53
C VAL A 70 2.25 -2.11 11.86
N THR A 71 3.55 -1.93 12.11
CA THR A 71 4.21 -2.34 13.36
C THR A 71 4.84 -1.16 14.07
N LYS A 72 4.92 -1.22 15.40
CA LYS A 72 5.71 -0.28 16.19
C LYS A 72 7.18 -0.66 16.08
N GLU A 73 8.04 0.33 15.87
CA GLU A 73 9.48 0.14 15.78
C GLU A 73 10.20 1.16 16.66
N ASP A 74 11.47 0.87 16.95
CA ASP A 74 12.34 1.78 17.68
C ASP A 74 12.99 2.81 16.74
N THR A 75 13.53 3.87 17.33
CA THR A 75 14.23 4.92 16.59
C THR A 75 15.46 4.38 15.86
N LYS A 76 16.14 3.39 16.44
CA LYS A 76 17.34 2.77 15.85
C LYS A 76 17.03 2.13 14.49
N LYS A 77 15.95 1.34 14.42
CA LYS A 77 15.50 0.73 13.15
C LYS A 77 15.03 1.77 12.16
N ALA A 78 14.31 2.80 12.61
CA ALA A 78 13.79 3.82 11.71
C ALA A 78 14.88 4.76 11.14
N LEU A 79 15.98 4.98 11.88
CA LEU A 79 17.08 5.88 11.48
C LEU A 79 18.36 5.12 11.15
N GLU A 80 19.06 4.62 12.16
CA GLU A 80 20.43 4.11 12.03
C GLU A 80 20.53 2.94 11.06
N GLU A 81 19.56 2.03 11.10
CA GLU A 81 19.54 0.88 10.21
C GLU A 81 19.23 1.25 8.76
N GLN A 82 18.73 2.46 8.50
CA GLN A 82 18.37 2.96 7.17
C GLN A 82 19.43 3.85 6.54
N TYR A 83 20.58 4.05 7.20
CA TYR A 83 21.70 4.81 6.62
C TYR A 83 22.40 4.07 5.46
N GLY A 84 22.16 2.78 5.28
CA GLY A 84 22.90 1.95 4.32
C GLY A 84 24.32 1.63 4.79
N GLY A 85 25.21 1.31 3.85
CA GLY A 85 26.59 0.88 4.11
C GLY A 85 26.74 -0.62 4.30
N GLU A 86 27.92 -1.01 4.80
CA GLU A 86 28.23 -2.39 5.16
C GLU A 86 27.87 -2.67 6.61
N GLU A 87 27.29 -3.83 6.87
CA GLU A 87 27.07 -4.35 8.22
C GLU A 87 28.06 -5.47 8.51
N GLU A 88 28.72 -5.38 9.67
CA GLU A 88 29.60 -6.42 10.17
C GLU A 88 28.79 -7.33 11.09
N LEU A 89 28.77 -8.64 10.80
CA LEU A 89 28.18 -9.60 11.72
C LEU A 89 29.08 -9.80 12.94
N PRO A 90 28.51 -9.97 14.15
CA PRO A 90 29.28 -10.35 15.33
C PRO A 90 30.06 -11.64 15.04
N GLN A 91 31.33 -11.70 15.44
CA GLN A 91 32.14 -12.92 15.31
C GLN A 91 31.45 -14.07 16.06
N VAL A 92 31.13 -15.13 15.31
CA VAL A 92 30.43 -16.30 15.85
C VAL A 92 31.32 -17.13 16.80
N ASN A 93 32.65 -16.91 16.80
CA ASN A 93 33.61 -17.63 17.64
C ASN A 93 34.74 -16.69 18.17
N PRO A 94 34.79 -16.40 19.49
CA PRO A 94 35.77 -15.49 20.12
C PRO A 94 37.25 -15.96 20.16
N GLY A 95 37.72 -16.74 19.18
CA GLY A 95 39.05 -17.35 19.24
C GLY A 95 39.72 -17.68 17.90
N PHE A 96 39.10 -17.32 16.76
CA PHE A 96 39.70 -17.47 15.44
C PHE A 96 39.88 -16.08 14.79
N ASN A 97 41.12 -15.74 14.40
CA ASN A 97 41.48 -14.48 13.72
C ASN A 97 40.99 -14.43 12.27
N ASN A 98 39.69 -14.61 12.03
CA ASN A 98 39.10 -14.36 10.72
C ASN A 98 38.60 -12.91 10.65
N THR A 99 38.89 -12.24 9.53
CA THR A 99 38.34 -10.92 9.21
C THR A 99 36.81 -10.96 9.30
N PRO A 100 36.14 -9.99 9.95
CA PRO A 100 34.70 -9.94 10.05
C PRO A 100 34.05 -10.03 8.66
N PHE A 101 33.02 -10.86 8.53
CA PHE A 101 32.28 -10.97 7.27
C PHE A 101 31.40 -9.72 7.12
N LYS A 102 31.69 -8.91 6.11
CA LYS A 102 30.94 -7.69 5.78
C LYS A 102 29.96 -7.98 4.66
N PHE A 103 28.73 -7.52 4.79
CA PHE A 103 27.78 -7.52 3.68
C PHE A 103 27.16 -6.14 3.52
N THR A 104 26.96 -5.73 2.27
CA THR A 104 26.32 -4.45 1.94
C THR A 104 24.82 -4.54 2.24
N LYS A 105 24.29 -3.55 2.96
CA LYS A 105 22.84 -3.40 3.13
C LYS A 105 22.20 -3.03 1.80
N TYR A 106 21.20 -3.81 1.40
CA TYR A 106 20.37 -3.52 0.23
C TYR A 106 19.07 -2.80 0.59
N SER A 107 18.87 -2.49 1.86
CA SER A 107 17.78 -1.67 2.37
C SER A 107 18.33 -0.39 2.97
N ASN A 108 17.92 0.75 2.43
CA ASN A 108 18.32 2.07 2.90
C ASN A 108 17.28 3.14 2.52
N ALA A 109 17.36 4.28 3.21
CA ALA A 109 16.49 5.41 2.96
C ALA A 109 16.79 6.03 1.59
N TYR A 110 15.75 6.25 0.79
CA TYR A 110 15.88 6.97 -0.49
C TYR A 110 15.17 8.34 -0.46
N MET A 111 14.25 8.56 0.48
CA MET A 111 13.56 9.84 0.64
C MET A 111 13.25 10.10 2.12
N LEU A 112 13.44 11.34 2.54
CA LEU A 112 13.19 11.80 3.90
C LEU A 112 12.15 12.93 3.86
N VAL A 113 11.22 12.92 4.82
CA VAL A 113 10.24 13.98 4.99
C VAL A 113 10.51 14.66 6.32
N TYR A 114 10.73 15.96 6.29
CA TYR A 114 10.96 16.81 7.45
C TYR A 114 9.84 17.84 7.58
N ILE A 115 9.44 18.15 8.81
CA ILE A 115 8.42 19.16 9.12
C ILE A 115 9.08 20.28 9.91
N ARG A 116 8.83 21.54 9.51
CA ARG A 116 9.34 22.71 10.22
C ARG A 116 8.65 22.81 11.58
N GLU A 117 9.42 23.00 12.64
CA GLU A 117 8.90 23.04 14.01
C GLU A 117 7.85 24.14 14.21
N SER A 118 8.04 25.32 13.61
CA SER A 118 7.07 26.42 13.70
C SER A 118 5.72 26.12 13.07
N ASP A 119 5.67 25.23 12.08
CA ASP A 119 4.45 24.87 11.33
C ASP A 119 3.85 23.54 11.81
N LYS A 120 4.45 22.91 12.82
CA LYS A 120 4.09 21.59 13.33
C LYS A 120 2.61 21.46 13.66
N GLU A 121 2.06 22.40 14.43
CA GLU A 121 0.65 22.34 14.87
C GLU A 121 -0.34 22.53 13.71
N LYS A 122 0.06 23.32 12.71
CA LYS A 122 -0.74 23.56 11.50
C LYS A 122 -0.77 22.34 10.59
N ILE A 123 0.37 21.65 10.46
CA ILE A 123 0.53 20.49 9.57
C ILE A 123 0.00 19.21 10.23
N MET A 124 0.27 19.02 11.52
CA MET A 124 -0.11 17.83 12.29
C MET A 124 -1.40 18.04 13.09
N CYS A 125 -2.36 18.76 12.51
CA CYS A 125 -3.64 19.01 13.14
C CYS A 125 -4.48 17.72 13.24
N ASN A 126 -5.35 17.66 14.25
CA ASN A 126 -6.29 16.57 14.37
C ASN A 126 -7.37 16.68 13.29
N VAL A 127 -7.63 15.57 12.61
CA VAL A 127 -8.69 15.47 11.60
C VAL A 127 -9.74 14.49 12.10
N ASP A 128 -11.00 14.90 12.11
CA ASP A 128 -12.14 14.09 12.50
C ASP A 128 -13.15 13.90 11.34
N GLU A 129 -14.23 13.16 11.59
CA GLU A 129 -15.22 12.85 10.56
C GLU A 129 -15.98 14.10 10.05
N LYS A 130 -16.04 15.17 10.84
CA LYS A 130 -16.70 16.43 10.48
C LYS A 130 -15.86 17.24 9.49
N ASP A 131 -14.56 17.00 9.44
CA ASP A 131 -13.67 17.59 8.44
C ASP A 131 -13.86 16.97 7.04
N ILE A 132 -14.54 15.81 6.97
CA ILE A 132 -14.87 15.13 5.72
C ILE A 132 -16.22 15.63 5.20
N ALA A 133 -16.23 16.21 4.00
CA ALA A 133 -17.45 16.72 3.39
C ALA A 133 -18.55 15.64 3.30
N GLU A 134 -19.78 15.98 3.70
CA GLU A 134 -20.90 15.04 3.84
C GLU A 134 -21.17 14.22 2.58
N HIS A 135 -21.13 14.86 1.40
CA HIS A 135 -21.36 14.17 0.13
C HIS A 135 -20.32 13.07 -0.15
N LEU A 136 -19.08 13.22 0.34
CA LEU A 136 -18.04 12.19 0.22
C LEU A 136 -18.33 11.03 1.18
N ARG A 137 -18.75 11.31 2.41
CA ARG A 137 -19.13 10.28 3.39
C ARG A 137 -20.25 9.39 2.84
N ILE A 138 -21.31 10.00 2.31
CA ILE A 138 -22.44 9.28 1.71
C ILE A 138 -21.96 8.42 0.53
N ARG A 139 -21.16 9.00 -0.37
CA ARG A 139 -20.65 8.29 -1.55
C ARG A 139 -19.77 7.10 -1.17
N LEU A 140 -18.80 7.29 -0.28
CA LEU A 140 -17.87 6.24 0.15
C LEU A 140 -18.60 5.10 0.87
N LYS A 141 -19.61 5.43 1.70
CA LYS A 141 -20.43 4.42 2.35
C LYS A 141 -21.19 3.56 1.33
N LYS A 142 -21.80 4.20 0.32
CA LYS A 142 -22.50 3.48 -0.76
C LYS A 142 -21.54 2.59 -1.56
N GLU A 143 -20.35 3.10 -1.91
CA GLU A 143 -19.32 2.32 -2.62
C GLU A 143 -18.86 1.10 -1.80
N GLN A 144 -18.75 1.23 -0.48
CA GLN A 144 -18.42 0.12 0.42
C GLN A 144 -19.53 -0.93 0.48
N GLU A 145 -20.80 -0.52 0.61
CA GLU A 145 -21.97 -1.41 0.60
C GLU A 145 -22.08 -2.19 -0.73
N GLU A 146 -21.86 -1.52 -1.87
CA GLU A 146 -21.84 -2.17 -3.19
C GLU A 146 -20.69 -3.18 -3.33
N LYS A 147 -19.50 -2.83 -2.82
CA LYS A 147 -18.34 -3.73 -2.82
C LYS A 147 -18.58 -4.97 -1.97
N GLU A 148 -19.21 -4.82 -0.81
CA GLU A 148 -19.59 -5.93 0.07
C GLU A 148 -20.65 -6.82 -0.57
N HIS A 149 -21.68 -6.23 -1.18
CA HIS A 149 -22.69 -6.96 -1.95
C HIS A 149 -22.05 -7.80 -3.06
N LYS A 150 -21.20 -7.18 -3.89
CA LYS A 150 -20.50 -7.87 -4.98
C LYS A 150 -19.55 -8.96 -4.47
N LYS A 151 -18.88 -8.73 -3.33
CA LYS A 151 -18.03 -9.74 -2.68
C LYS A 151 -18.86 -10.94 -2.22
N LYS A 152 -20.04 -10.71 -1.64
CA LYS A 152 -20.98 -11.76 -1.25
C LYS A 152 -21.49 -12.55 -2.46
N GLU A 153 -21.92 -11.86 -3.52
CA GLU A 153 -22.35 -12.51 -4.77
C GLU A 153 -21.25 -13.38 -5.38
N LYS A 154 -20.00 -12.88 -5.41
CA LYS A 154 -18.84 -13.65 -5.91
C LYS A 154 -18.53 -14.85 -5.02
N ALA A 155 -18.63 -14.68 -3.70
CA ALA A 155 -18.46 -15.77 -2.75
C ALA A 155 -19.55 -16.84 -2.92
N GLU A 156 -20.78 -16.45 -3.25
CA GLU A 156 -21.89 -17.38 -3.48
C GLU A 156 -21.97 -17.90 -4.92
N ALA A 157 -21.29 -17.28 -5.89
CA ALA A 157 -21.39 -17.64 -7.31
C ALA A 157 -21.03 -19.11 -7.57
N HIS A 158 -20.07 -19.66 -6.83
CA HIS A 158 -19.68 -21.06 -6.96
C HIS A 158 -20.79 -22.05 -6.53
N LEU A 159 -21.80 -21.61 -5.78
CA LEU A 159 -22.95 -22.41 -5.35
C LEU A 159 -24.04 -22.50 -6.42
N TYR A 160 -24.00 -21.63 -7.44
CA TYR A 160 -25.01 -21.58 -8.50
C TYR A 160 -24.44 -22.05 -9.84
N THR A 161 -25.31 -22.53 -10.71
CA THR A 161 -25.01 -22.82 -12.11
C THR A 161 -26.12 -22.26 -13.00
N ILE A 162 -25.81 -22.04 -14.27
CA ILE A 162 -26.78 -21.58 -15.26
C ILE A 162 -27.17 -22.78 -16.11
N ILE A 163 -28.45 -23.15 -16.08
CA ILE A 163 -29.03 -24.10 -17.02
C ILE A 163 -29.66 -23.29 -18.16
N LYS A 164 -29.23 -23.57 -19.39
CA LYS A 164 -29.85 -23.05 -20.61
C LYS A 164 -30.78 -24.11 -21.19
N VAL A 165 -32.04 -23.76 -21.44
CA VAL A 165 -33.05 -24.68 -21.97
C VAL A 165 -33.46 -24.22 -23.36
N ALA A 166 -33.11 -25.03 -24.36
CA ALA A 166 -33.57 -24.90 -25.72
C ALA A 166 -34.85 -25.72 -25.94
N ARG A 167 -35.76 -25.20 -26.75
CA ARG A 167 -37.01 -25.84 -27.18
C ARG A 167 -37.05 -25.94 -28.71
N ASP A 168 -38.03 -26.69 -29.21
CA ASP A 168 -38.25 -26.89 -30.65
C ASP A 168 -38.40 -25.58 -31.42
N GLU A 169 -38.94 -24.54 -30.78
CA GLU A 169 -39.07 -23.19 -31.34
C GLU A 169 -37.70 -22.55 -31.57
N ASP A 170 -36.79 -22.62 -30.59
CA ASP A 170 -35.43 -22.07 -30.68
C ASP A 170 -34.62 -22.76 -31.79
N LEU A 171 -34.79 -24.08 -31.92
CA LEU A 171 -34.18 -24.90 -32.98
C LEU A 171 -34.69 -24.45 -34.37
N LYS A 172 -36.01 -24.37 -34.55
CA LYS A 172 -36.62 -23.92 -35.81
C LYS A 172 -36.24 -22.50 -36.17
N GLU A 173 -36.07 -21.64 -35.17
CA GLU A 173 -35.71 -20.25 -35.41
C GLU A 173 -34.28 -20.11 -35.95
N GLN A 174 -33.36 -20.97 -35.51
CA GLN A 174 -31.96 -20.90 -35.89
C GLN A 174 -31.64 -21.70 -37.17
N ILE A 175 -32.31 -22.84 -37.38
CA ILE A 175 -32.10 -23.69 -38.56
C ILE A 175 -32.37 -22.89 -39.85
N GLY A 176 -31.35 -22.79 -40.70
CA GLY A 176 -31.42 -22.13 -42.01
C GLY A 176 -31.21 -20.62 -42.00
N LYS A 177 -30.99 -19.98 -40.84
CA LYS A 177 -30.80 -18.52 -40.76
C LYS A 177 -29.34 -18.04 -40.79
N ASN A 178 -28.37 -18.83 -40.32
CA ASN A 178 -26.95 -18.45 -40.32
C ASN A 178 -25.99 -19.65 -40.39
N ILE A 179 -24.75 -19.39 -40.85
CA ILE A 179 -23.68 -20.33 -41.25
C ILE A 179 -22.99 -21.03 -40.04
N TYR A 180 -23.50 -20.88 -38.81
CA TYR A 180 -22.84 -21.43 -37.62
C TYR A 180 -23.29 -22.87 -37.32
N PHE A 181 -22.38 -23.67 -36.80
CA PHE A 181 -22.55 -25.11 -36.51
C PHE A 181 -23.45 -25.39 -35.28
N ASP A 182 -23.92 -24.34 -34.60
CA ASP A 182 -24.66 -24.46 -33.34
C ASP A 182 -26.17 -24.64 -33.57
N LEU A 183 -26.77 -25.57 -32.84
CA LEU A 183 -28.18 -25.95 -32.98
C LEU A 183 -29.16 -24.83 -32.56
N VAL A 184 -28.72 -23.89 -31.72
CA VAL A 184 -29.50 -22.76 -31.20
C VAL A 184 -28.61 -21.55 -30.93
N ASP A 185 -29.20 -20.36 -30.86
CA ASP A 185 -28.53 -19.17 -30.35
C ASP A 185 -28.47 -19.21 -28.82
N HIS A 186 -27.31 -19.55 -28.26
CA HIS A 186 -27.11 -19.69 -26.82
C HIS A 186 -27.35 -18.41 -26.01
N GLU A 187 -27.39 -17.23 -26.64
CA GLU A 187 -27.71 -15.98 -25.95
C GLU A 187 -29.22 -15.74 -25.84
N LYS A 188 -30.01 -16.33 -26.73
CA LYS A 188 -31.47 -16.13 -26.80
C LYS A 188 -32.30 -17.20 -26.08
N VAL A 189 -31.74 -18.39 -25.85
CA VAL A 189 -32.42 -19.45 -25.11
C VAL A 189 -32.70 -19.05 -23.66
N ARG A 190 -33.72 -19.67 -23.05
CA ARG A 190 -34.10 -19.40 -21.67
C ARG A 190 -33.01 -19.84 -20.69
N ASN A 191 -32.65 -18.94 -19.77
CA ASN A 191 -31.57 -19.14 -18.80
C ASN A 191 -32.13 -19.22 -17.38
N PHE A 192 -31.73 -20.24 -16.62
CA PHE A 192 -32.11 -20.44 -15.23
C PHE A 192 -30.86 -20.49 -14.34
N ARG A 193 -30.75 -19.56 -13.38
CA ARG A 193 -29.72 -19.62 -12.34
C ARG A 193 -30.24 -20.46 -11.19
N ILE A 194 -29.67 -21.65 -10.98
CA ILE A 194 -30.10 -22.60 -9.95
C ILE A 194 -28.96 -22.95 -9.00
N GLN A 195 -29.27 -23.38 -7.79
CA GLN A 195 -28.26 -23.92 -6.87
C GLN A 195 -27.75 -25.27 -7.39
N LYS A 196 -26.44 -25.50 -7.33
CA LYS A 196 -25.81 -26.74 -7.82
C LYS A 196 -26.28 -28.00 -7.10
N GLN A 197 -26.71 -27.87 -5.84
CA GLN A 197 -27.22 -28.98 -5.04
C GLN A 197 -28.74 -29.18 -5.18
N LEU A 198 -29.42 -28.36 -5.97
CA LEU A 198 -30.86 -28.49 -6.20
C LEU A 198 -31.16 -29.83 -6.90
N PRO A 199 -31.99 -30.72 -6.31
CA PRO A 199 -32.37 -31.95 -6.98
C PRO A 199 -33.09 -31.67 -8.30
N PHE A 200 -32.82 -32.46 -9.33
CA PHE A 200 -33.41 -32.26 -10.66
C PHE A 200 -34.94 -32.22 -10.62
N ASN A 201 -35.58 -33.06 -9.79
CA ASN A 201 -37.03 -33.10 -9.64
C ASN A 201 -37.63 -31.81 -9.04
N SER A 202 -36.84 -31.00 -8.35
CA SER A 202 -37.28 -29.70 -7.83
C SER A 202 -37.09 -28.57 -8.85
N PHE A 203 -36.26 -28.79 -9.88
CA PHE A 203 -36.08 -27.84 -10.98
C PHE A 203 -37.07 -28.09 -12.15
N LYS A 204 -37.33 -29.36 -12.45
CA LYS A 204 -38.21 -29.81 -13.55
C LYS A 204 -39.64 -29.28 -13.41
#